data_AF-A0A352SZF3-F1
#
_entry.id   AF-A0A352SZF3-F1
#
_cell.length_a   1.000
_cell.length_b   1.000
_cell.length_c   1.000
_cell.angle_alpha   90.00
_cell.angle_beta   90.00
_cell.angle_gamma   90.00
#
_symmetry.space_group_name_H-M   'P 1'
#
loop_
_entity.id
_entity.type
_entity.pdbx_description
1 polymer ?
#
loop_
_entity_poly.entity_id
_entity_poly.type
_entity_poly.pdbx_seq_one_letter_code
_entity_poly.pdbx_strand_id
1 'polypeptide(L)'
;MKKILSLIFSVALCVTLAACNKHTLNINDNSDKSPSPASPTAPETAIDTPTEPDKPVDNLDDMYNAYTAALENLIQNYILPDGTDGGTQYGDMYTNKFDVCDVDNDGREELLLFYTTTSGGGWAGFVLGYDAETKKLQTKLRESTLLTFYDNGIIRAKWGNNQRLGGDFWPYSLYQYEPDSDSYVFVGMVDAWDKNYLGGDNHKNEFPSDIDKSGTGFVYYIMEDREYDNSHPVDASEYYEWLNAYIGNASEIQIKYMDLTEENISQIRNGS
;
A
#
# COMPACT_ATOMS: atom_id res chain seq x y z
N MET A 1 12.62 -27.50 -42.50
CA MET A 1 13.11 -26.66 -43.61
C MET A 1 12.08 -25.59 -43.94
N LYS A 2 12.56 -24.37 -44.24
CA LYS A 2 11.86 -23.16 -44.71
C LYS A 2 11.12 -22.30 -43.68
N LYS A 3 11.90 -21.32 -43.22
CA LYS A 3 11.55 -19.99 -42.68
C LYS A 3 10.67 -19.23 -43.68
N ILE A 4 9.70 -18.45 -43.20
CA ILE A 4 9.21 -17.25 -43.91
C ILE A 4 9.16 -16.10 -42.91
N LEU A 5 10.08 -15.17 -43.14
CA LEU A 5 10.20 -13.84 -42.61
C LEU A 5 9.22 -12.95 -43.39
N SER A 6 8.42 -12.11 -42.72
CA SER A 6 7.75 -10.99 -43.39
C SER A 6 7.97 -9.73 -42.56
N LEU A 7 8.65 -8.79 -43.19
CA LEU A 7 9.07 -7.49 -42.70
C LEU A 7 8.46 -6.48 -43.65
N ILE A 8 7.55 -5.61 -43.21
CA ILE A 8 7.12 -4.44 -44.00
C ILE A 8 7.02 -3.21 -43.09
N PHE A 9 7.61 -2.15 -43.65
CA PHE A 9 7.94 -0.82 -43.15
C PHE A 9 6.77 0.18 -43.17
N SER A 10 6.98 1.29 -42.46
CA SER A 10 6.40 2.64 -42.62
C SER A 10 4.97 2.84 -42.09
N VAL A 11 4.64 3.94 -41.38
CA VAL A 11 4.84 5.35 -41.77
C VAL A 11 5.00 6.24 -40.54
N ALA A 12 5.97 7.16 -40.61
CA ALA A 12 6.10 8.30 -39.71
C ALA A 12 5.12 9.42 -40.09
N LEU A 13 4.47 10.04 -39.10
CA LEU A 13 3.87 11.36 -39.26
C LEU A 13 4.12 12.19 -38.00
N CYS A 14 5.06 13.14 -38.10
CA CYS A 14 5.24 14.23 -37.15
C CYS A 14 4.24 15.34 -37.47
N VAL A 15 3.50 15.81 -36.46
CA VAL A 15 3.00 17.19 -36.42
C VAL A 15 3.14 17.71 -34.99
N THR A 16 4.08 18.62 -34.80
CA THR A 16 4.19 19.48 -33.63
C THR A 16 3.35 20.74 -33.86
N LEU A 17 2.54 21.11 -32.88
CA LEU A 17 1.95 22.45 -32.81
C LEU A 17 2.23 23.02 -31.41
N ALA A 18 3.16 23.96 -31.38
CA ALA A 18 3.35 24.89 -30.28
C ALA A 18 2.35 26.04 -30.40
N ALA A 19 1.69 26.40 -29.30
CA ALA A 19 1.12 27.72 -29.12
C ALA A 19 1.16 28.10 -27.64
N CYS A 20 2.09 28.99 -27.31
CA CYS A 20 2.04 29.80 -26.10
C CYS A 20 0.95 30.87 -26.26
N ASN A 21 0.18 31.16 -25.22
CA ASN A 21 -0.25 32.53 -25.01
C ASN A 21 -0.31 32.87 -23.52
N LYS A 22 0.55 33.82 -23.13
CA LYS A 22 0.52 34.50 -21.82
C LYS A 22 -0.43 35.69 -21.96
N HIS A 23 -1.27 35.93 -20.97
CA HIS A 23 -1.87 37.25 -20.78
C HIS A 23 -1.77 37.64 -19.32
N THR A 24 -1.05 38.72 -19.06
CA THR A 24 -1.12 39.47 -17.81
C THR A 24 -1.13 40.96 -18.12
N LEU A 25 -1.82 41.67 -17.23
CA LEU A 25 -1.87 43.12 -17.02
C LEU A 25 -2.89 43.88 -17.89
N ASN A 26 -3.91 44.44 -17.24
CA ASN A 26 -3.83 45.86 -16.97
C ASN A 26 -4.61 46.29 -15.72
N ILE A 27 -3.89 46.97 -14.83
CA ILE A 27 -4.36 47.78 -13.71
C ILE A 27 -4.83 49.12 -14.30
N ASN A 28 -5.89 49.71 -13.74
CA ASN A 28 -6.03 51.16 -13.72
C ASN A 28 -6.71 51.61 -12.42
N ASP A 29 -5.91 52.33 -11.64
CA ASP A 29 -6.24 53.23 -10.54
C ASP A 29 -7.22 54.34 -10.94
N ASN A 30 -8.11 54.74 -10.02
CA ASN A 30 -8.07 56.11 -9.49
C ASN A 30 -9.09 56.38 -8.36
N SER A 31 -8.52 56.55 -7.16
CA SER A 31 -8.63 57.69 -6.22
C SER A 31 -10.00 58.27 -5.77
N ASP A 32 -10.22 58.09 -4.47
CA ASP A 32 -10.50 59.07 -3.41
C ASP A 32 -11.66 60.06 -3.48
N LYS A 33 -12.59 59.92 -2.50
CA LYS A 33 -12.96 61.03 -1.59
C LYS A 33 -13.65 60.56 -0.29
N SER A 34 -13.07 60.90 0.86
CA SER A 34 -13.69 60.94 2.21
C SER A 34 -14.13 62.40 2.50
N PRO A 35 -15.09 62.73 3.43
CA PRO A 35 -15.06 62.37 4.86
C PRO A 35 -16.41 62.03 5.57
N SER A 36 -16.26 61.42 6.75
CA SER A 36 -17.19 61.02 7.85
C SER A 36 -18.12 62.14 8.42
N PRO A 37 -19.01 61.94 9.44
CA PRO A 37 -19.38 60.71 10.17
C PRO A 37 -20.90 60.51 10.47
N ALA A 38 -21.33 59.27 10.74
CA ALA A 38 -22.44 58.97 11.68
C ALA A 38 -22.50 57.45 11.99
N SER A 39 -22.26 57.08 13.25
CA SER A 39 -22.83 55.86 13.86
C SER A 39 -24.26 56.16 14.32
N PRO A 40 -25.19 55.20 14.52
CA PRO A 40 -24.94 53.81 14.95
C PRO A 40 -25.81 52.73 14.26
N THR A 41 -25.55 51.47 14.60
CA THR A 41 -26.50 50.36 14.87
C THR A 41 -25.98 49.05 14.29
N ALA A 42 -25.58 48.13 15.16
CA ALA A 42 -25.26 46.75 14.81
C ALA A 42 -26.52 46.00 14.35
N PRO A 43 -26.35 45.03 13.44
CA PRO A 43 -26.88 43.70 13.74
C PRO A 43 -25.88 42.58 13.43
N GLU A 44 -25.77 41.69 14.43
CA GLU A 44 -25.79 40.24 14.32
C GLU A 44 -24.72 39.54 13.46
N THR A 45 -23.72 39.03 14.19
CA THR A 45 -22.78 37.98 13.82
C THR A 45 -23.52 36.79 13.19
N ALA A 46 -23.38 36.60 11.88
CA ALA A 46 -23.58 35.30 11.26
C ALA A 46 -22.35 34.45 11.61
N ILE A 47 -22.55 33.45 12.48
CA ILE A 47 -21.60 32.37 12.70
C ILE A 47 -21.67 31.49 11.45
N ASP A 48 -20.63 31.55 10.60
CA ASP A 48 -20.40 30.54 9.58
C ASP A 48 -20.06 29.23 10.29
N THR A 49 -21.04 28.33 10.34
CA THR A 49 -20.82 26.92 10.64
C THR A 49 -20.13 26.29 9.44
N PRO A 50 -18.94 25.66 9.58
CA PRO A 50 -18.35 24.90 8.50
C PRO A 50 -19.27 23.75 8.11
N THR A 51 -19.65 23.68 6.83
CA THR A 51 -20.34 22.55 6.23
C THR A 51 -19.45 21.32 6.32
N GLU A 52 -19.84 20.37 7.17
CA GLU A 52 -19.33 19.00 7.18
C GLU A 52 -19.62 18.36 5.80
N PRO A 53 -18.65 17.69 5.16
CA PRO A 53 -18.94 16.97 3.94
C PRO A 53 -19.87 15.79 4.26
N ASP A 54 -21.04 15.76 3.61
CA ASP A 54 -21.98 14.63 3.65
C ASP A 54 -21.24 13.33 3.30
N LYS A 55 -20.90 12.52 4.31
CA LYS A 55 -20.67 11.09 4.11
C LYS A 55 -22.00 10.47 3.69
N PRO A 56 -22.10 9.79 2.53
CA PRO A 56 -23.32 9.06 2.20
C PRO A 56 -23.43 7.86 3.14
N VAL A 57 -24.28 8.00 4.16
CA VAL A 57 -24.58 7.00 5.20
C VAL A 57 -25.00 5.65 4.60
N ASP A 58 -25.57 5.64 3.39
CA ASP A 58 -26.03 4.43 2.70
C ASP A 58 -24.90 3.48 2.24
N ASN A 59 -23.64 3.94 2.16
CA ASN A 59 -22.53 3.12 1.65
C ASN A 59 -21.82 2.31 2.75
N LEU A 60 -21.86 2.78 4.00
CA LEU A 60 -21.17 2.10 5.13
C LEU A 60 -21.82 0.74 5.44
N ASP A 61 -23.15 0.69 5.47
CA ASP A 61 -23.86 -0.57 5.69
C ASP A 61 -23.58 -1.57 4.55
N ASP A 62 -23.58 -1.10 3.30
CA ASP A 62 -23.26 -1.93 2.13
C ASP A 62 -21.81 -2.48 2.19
N MET A 63 -20.84 -1.66 2.62
CA MET A 63 -19.45 -2.05 2.83
C MET A 63 -19.30 -3.13 3.91
N TYR A 64 -19.82 -2.89 5.12
CA TYR A 64 -19.71 -3.87 6.22
C TYR A 64 -20.45 -5.18 5.87
N ASN A 65 -21.60 -5.10 5.19
CA ASN A 65 -22.29 -6.28 4.70
C ASN A 65 -21.44 -7.08 3.71
N ALA A 66 -20.72 -6.41 2.80
CA ALA A 66 -19.82 -7.08 1.86
C ALA A 66 -18.63 -7.74 2.57
N TYR A 67 -18.03 -7.06 3.55
CA TYR A 67 -16.95 -7.62 4.37
C TYR A 67 -17.39 -8.83 5.17
N THR A 68 -18.49 -8.72 5.91
CA THR A 68 -19.08 -9.83 6.67
C THR A 68 -19.41 -11.01 5.75
N ALA A 69 -20.04 -10.76 4.59
CA ALA A 69 -20.37 -11.82 3.65
C ALA A 69 -19.13 -12.56 3.12
N ALA A 70 -18.02 -11.85 2.85
CA ALA A 70 -16.78 -12.48 2.42
C ALA A 70 -16.15 -13.35 3.52
N LEU A 71 -16.13 -12.88 4.76
CA LEU A 71 -15.62 -13.63 5.91
C LEU A 71 -16.48 -14.87 6.21
N GLU A 72 -17.80 -14.75 6.17
CA GLU A 72 -18.74 -15.86 6.34
C GLU A 72 -18.60 -16.89 5.21
N ASN A 73 -18.45 -16.42 3.96
CA ASN A 73 -18.24 -17.30 2.81
C ASN A 73 -16.92 -18.07 2.91
N LEU A 74 -15.87 -17.45 3.46
CA LEU A 74 -14.62 -18.15 3.77
C LEU A 74 -14.84 -19.25 4.82
N ILE A 75 -15.57 -18.97 5.90
CA ILE A 75 -15.85 -19.96 6.95
C ILE A 75 -16.69 -21.14 6.41
N GLN A 76 -17.75 -20.84 5.66
CA GLN A 76 -18.75 -21.84 5.24
C GLN A 76 -18.30 -22.63 4.02
N ASN A 77 -17.70 -21.94 3.05
CA ASN A 77 -17.46 -22.50 1.71
C ASN A 77 -15.98 -22.59 1.38
N TYR A 78 -15.07 -22.14 2.24
CA TYR A 78 -13.63 -22.10 1.98
C TYR A 78 -13.27 -21.30 0.73
N ILE A 79 -14.03 -20.24 0.44
CA ILE A 79 -13.78 -19.34 -0.70
C ILE A 79 -13.16 -18.06 -0.17
N LEU A 80 -11.98 -17.70 -0.67
CA LEU A 80 -11.28 -16.47 -0.32
C LEU A 80 -12.02 -15.23 -0.86
N PRO A 81 -11.77 -14.03 -0.30
CA PRO A 81 -12.46 -12.81 -0.72
C PRO A 81 -12.29 -12.43 -2.20
N ASP A 82 -11.20 -12.90 -2.85
CA ASP A 82 -10.97 -12.73 -4.29
C ASP A 82 -11.68 -13.77 -5.17
N GLY A 83 -12.47 -14.66 -4.56
CA GLY A 83 -13.22 -15.74 -5.21
C GLY A 83 -12.40 -17.01 -5.47
N THR A 84 -11.12 -17.05 -5.06
CA THR A 84 -10.30 -18.25 -5.21
C THR A 84 -10.60 -19.30 -4.13
N ASP A 85 -10.30 -20.57 -4.43
CA ASP A 85 -10.41 -21.65 -3.45
C ASP A 85 -9.36 -21.48 -2.35
N GLY A 86 -9.78 -21.57 -1.08
CA GLY A 86 -8.92 -21.44 0.10
C GLY A 86 -7.95 -22.62 0.28
N GLY A 87 -8.07 -23.65 -0.56
CA GLY A 87 -7.24 -24.84 -0.52
C GLY A 87 -7.67 -25.80 0.58
N THR A 88 -6.80 -26.78 0.83
CA THR A 88 -7.05 -27.78 1.86
C THR A 88 -6.79 -27.19 3.25
N GLN A 89 -7.78 -27.25 4.13
CA GLN A 89 -7.70 -26.76 5.50
C GLN A 89 -6.82 -27.67 6.38
N TYR A 90 -5.85 -27.09 7.09
CA TYR A 90 -4.92 -27.80 8.00
C TYR A 90 -4.93 -27.28 9.45
N GLY A 91 -5.88 -26.41 9.80
CA GLY A 91 -6.02 -25.87 11.15
C GLY A 91 -7.47 -25.48 11.46
N ASP A 92 -7.66 -24.84 12.61
CA ASP A 92 -8.96 -24.29 12.98
C ASP A 92 -9.19 -22.96 12.26
N MET A 93 -10.23 -22.90 11.42
CA MET A 93 -10.59 -21.71 10.62
C MET A 93 -10.69 -20.45 11.49
N TYR A 94 -11.11 -20.59 12.74
CA TYR A 94 -11.31 -19.47 13.65
C TYR A 94 -10.01 -18.87 14.20
N THR A 95 -8.86 -19.51 13.96
CA THR A 95 -7.54 -18.96 14.33
C THR A 95 -6.98 -18.00 13.29
N ASN A 96 -7.60 -17.92 12.10
CA ASN A 96 -7.31 -16.86 11.15
C ASN A 96 -7.68 -15.50 11.74
N LYS A 97 -7.07 -14.43 11.22
CA LYS A 97 -7.19 -13.10 11.79
C LYS A 97 -7.80 -12.12 10.81
N PHE A 98 -8.58 -11.16 11.31
CA PHE A 98 -9.08 -10.05 10.51
C PHE A 98 -9.19 -8.77 11.33
N ASP A 99 -9.28 -7.64 10.64
CA ASP A 99 -9.60 -6.32 11.21
C ASP A 99 -10.29 -5.46 10.13
N VAL A 100 -11.00 -4.41 10.52
CA VAL A 100 -11.57 -3.43 9.59
C VAL A 100 -11.14 -2.04 10.05
N CYS A 101 -10.26 -1.40 9.27
CA CYS A 101 -9.69 -0.09 9.60
C CYS A 101 -9.09 0.58 8.36
N ASP A 102 -8.98 1.90 8.41
CA ASP A 102 -8.32 2.71 7.38
C ASP A 102 -6.79 2.55 7.50
N VAL A 103 -6.17 1.91 6.51
CA VAL A 103 -4.73 1.64 6.49
C VAL A 103 -3.96 2.41 5.42
N ASP A 104 -4.63 2.94 4.40
CA ASP A 104 -4.02 3.82 3.39
C ASP A 104 -4.25 5.31 3.65
N ASN A 105 -5.00 5.66 4.70
CA ASN A 105 -5.34 7.02 5.10
C ASN A 105 -6.16 7.76 4.02
N ASP A 106 -6.96 7.02 3.25
CA ASP A 106 -7.89 7.56 2.25
C ASP A 106 -9.24 8.00 2.86
N GLY A 107 -9.46 7.71 4.14
CA GLY A 107 -10.69 8.03 4.89
C GLY A 107 -11.78 6.95 4.81
N ARG A 108 -11.51 5.82 4.16
CA ARG A 108 -12.35 4.62 4.09
C ARG A 108 -11.65 3.48 4.83
N GLU A 109 -12.44 2.54 5.34
CA GLU A 109 -11.88 1.38 6.03
C GLU A 109 -11.66 0.24 5.05
N GLU A 110 -10.55 -0.48 5.19
CA GLU A 110 -10.28 -1.71 4.47
C GLU A 110 -10.57 -2.92 5.37
N LEU A 111 -11.04 -4.01 4.76
CA LEU A 111 -10.99 -5.32 5.38
C LEU A 111 -9.57 -5.89 5.26
N LEU A 112 -8.94 -6.12 6.40
CA LEU A 112 -7.70 -6.86 6.53
C LEU A 112 -8.02 -8.32 6.85
N LEU A 113 -7.45 -9.25 6.10
CA LEU A 113 -7.60 -10.69 6.38
C LEU A 113 -6.23 -11.36 6.33
N PHE A 114 -5.89 -12.10 7.38
CA PHE A 114 -4.72 -12.97 7.41
C PHE A 114 -5.16 -14.43 7.55
N TYR A 115 -5.10 -15.13 6.42
CA TYR A 115 -5.46 -16.54 6.28
C TYR A 115 -4.21 -17.43 6.33
N THR A 116 -4.13 -18.32 7.31
CA THR A 116 -2.93 -19.14 7.62
C THR A 116 -3.21 -20.64 7.71
N THR A 117 -4.48 -21.05 7.70
CA THR A 117 -4.88 -22.44 7.97
C THR A 117 -4.93 -23.36 6.76
N THR A 118 -4.11 -23.11 5.74
CA THR A 118 -4.04 -23.91 4.49
C THR A 118 -2.66 -24.54 4.27
N SER A 119 -2.54 -25.55 3.41
CA SER A 119 -1.26 -26.21 3.13
C SER A 119 -0.28 -25.38 2.30
N GLY A 120 1.00 -25.77 2.38
CA GLY A 120 1.96 -25.56 1.29
C GLY A 120 2.35 -24.11 1.01
N GLY A 121 2.29 -23.23 2.01
CA GLY A 121 2.62 -21.81 1.82
C GLY A 121 1.48 -20.99 1.21
N GLY A 122 0.26 -21.51 1.17
CA GLY A 122 -0.95 -20.78 0.75
C GLY A 122 -1.43 -19.70 1.73
N TRP A 123 -0.56 -19.25 2.65
CA TRP A 123 -0.87 -18.12 3.51
C TRP A 123 -1.16 -16.89 2.66
N ALA A 124 -2.12 -16.10 3.09
CA ALA A 124 -2.52 -14.90 2.39
C ALA A 124 -2.90 -13.79 3.38
N GLY A 125 -2.16 -12.69 3.32
CA GLY A 125 -2.55 -11.39 3.82
C GLY A 125 -3.26 -10.63 2.71
N PHE A 126 -4.50 -10.20 2.98
CA PHE A 126 -5.31 -9.39 2.09
C PHE A 126 -5.53 -8.00 2.67
N VAL A 127 -5.55 -7.02 1.77
CA VAL A 127 -6.11 -5.69 1.99
C VAL A 127 -7.24 -5.51 0.98
N LEU A 128 -8.47 -5.33 1.46
CA LEU A 128 -9.68 -5.34 0.63
C LEU A 128 -10.45 -4.03 0.79
N GLY A 129 -10.61 -3.31 -0.31
CA GLY A 129 -11.50 -2.15 -0.41
C GLY A 129 -12.91 -2.56 -0.82
N TYR A 130 -13.87 -1.67 -0.60
CA TYR A 130 -15.22 -1.78 -1.13
C TYR A 130 -15.48 -0.68 -2.17
N ASP A 131 -15.75 -1.09 -3.40
CA ASP A 131 -16.15 -0.18 -4.47
C ASP A 131 -17.68 0.01 -4.41
N ALA A 132 -18.09 1.22 -4.02
CA ALA A 132 -19.48 1.62 -3.90
C ALA A 132 -20.23 1.70 -5.24
N GLU A 133 -19.52 2.01 -6.34
CA GLU A 133 -20.12 2.13 -7.66
C GLU A 133 -20.46 0.75 -8.21
N THR A 134 -19.53 -0.21 -8.08
CA THR A 134 -19.72 -1.58 -8.57
C THR A 134 -20.34 -2.52 -7.55
N LYS A 135 -20.43 -2.10 -6.28
CA LYS A 135 -20.89 -2.86 -5.11
C LYS A 135 -20.10 -4.16 -4.91
N LYS A 136 -18.77 -4.10 -5.10
CA LYS A 136 -17.88 -5.27 -5.07
C LYS A 136 -16.67 -5.02 -4.19
N LEU A 137 -16.12 -6.13 -3.68
CA LEU A 137 -14.81 -6.12 -3.04
C LEU A 137 -13.72 -6.00 -4.10
N GLN A 138 -12.74 -5.16 -3.81
CA GLN A 138 -11.52 -5.00 -4.57
C GLN A 138 -10.34 -5.44 -3.72
N THR A 139 -9.52 -6.35 -4.25
CA THR A 139 -8.22 -6.67 -3.64
C THR A 139 -7.25 -5.52 -3.91
N LYS A 140 -7.00 -4.68 -2.90
CA LYS A 140 -6.01 -3.60 -2.96
C LYS A 140 -4.57 -4.15 -2.88
N LEU A 141 -4.37 -5.22 -2.11
CA LEU A 141 -3.10 -5.97 -2.01
C LEU A 141 -3.37 -7.43 -1.61
N ARG A 142 -2.54 -8.34 -2.13
CA ARG A 142 -2.46 -9.73 -1.68
C ARG A 142 -1.00 -10.17 -1.60
N GLU A 143 -0.62 -10.70 -0.45
CA GLU A 143 0.74 -11.15 -0.17
C GLU A 143 0.72 -12.43 0.67
N SER A 144 1.79 -13.24 0.61
CA SER A 144 1.84 -14.52 1.34
C SER A 144 2.46 -14.41 2.74
N THR A 145 2.24 -13.29 3.41
CA THR A 145 2.87 -12.94 4.68
C THR A 145 1.99 -11.99 5.50
N LEU A 146 2.35 -11.79 6.77
CA LEU A 146 1.74 -10.75 7.59
C LEU A 146 2.32 -9.38 7.19
N LEU A 147 1.44 -8.40 7.08
CA LEU A 147 1.74 -7.07 6.59
C LEU A 147 2.01 -6.12 7.76
N THR A 148 3.03 -5.27 7.62
CA THR A 148 3.25 -4.11 8.49
C THR A 148 2.74 -2.88 7.74
N PHE A 149 1.85 -2.11 8.36
CA PHE A 149 1.24 -0.92 7.77
C PHE A 149 1.83 0.35 8.39
N TYR A 150 1.99 1.40 7.60
CA TYR A 150 2.43 2.71 8.05
C TYR A 150 1.37 3.77 7.73
N ASP A 151 1.23 4.77 8.59
CA ASP A 151 0.23 5.86 8.53
C ASP A 151 0.36 6.80 7.33
N ASN A 152 1.30 6.53 6.42
CA ASN A 152 1.50 7.23 5.16
C ASN A 152 1.18 6.38 3.92
N GLY A 153 0.45 5.27 4.08
CA GLY A 153 0.05 4.39 2.97
C GLY A 153 1.17 3.48 2.47
N ILE A 154 2.22 3.27 3.27
CA ILE A 154 3.26 2.27 2.98
C ILE A 154 2.90 0.94 3.65
N ILE A 155 3.13 -0.16 2.93
CA ILE A 155 3.08 -1.51 3.48
C ILE A 155 4.45 -2.17 3.32
N ARG A 156 4.94 -2.80 4.40
CA ARG A 156 6.08 -3.71 4.37
C ARG A 156 5.61 -5.16 4.52
N ALA A 157 5.98 -6.00 3.57
CA ALA A 157 5.65 -7.42 3.53
C ALA A 157 6.92 -8.27 3.65
N LYS A 158 7.11 -8.98 4.76
CA LYS A 158 8.26 -9.88 4.94
C LYS A 158 8.18 -11.08 3.99
N TRP A 159 9.28 -11.50 3.38
CA TRP A 159 9.26 -12.72 2.56
C TRP A 159 8.95 -13.97 3.39
N GLY A 160 8.37 -15.00 2.77
CA GLY A 160 8.06 -16.27 3.44
C GLY A 160 9.30 -17.06 3.87
N ASN A 161 10.48 -16.71 3.32
CA ASN A 161 11.77 -17.32 3.62
C ASN A 161 12.86 -16.26 3.72
N ASN A 162 13.85 -16.55 4.57
CA ASN A 162 15.09 -15.78 4.64
C ASN A 162 16.19 -16.56 3.90
N GLN A 163 16.90 -15.87 2.99
CA GLN A 163 18.03 -16.43 2.24
C GLN A 163 19.26 -16.72 3.13
N ARG A 164 19.21 -16.26 4.39
CA ARG A 164 20.20 -16.44 5.47
C ARG A 164 21.50 -15.67 5.31
N LEU A 165 21.73 -14.99 4.19
CA LEU A 165 22.90 -14.12 4.01
C LEU A 165 22.86 -12.93 4.95
N GLY A 166 21.69 -12.33 5.17
CA GLY A 166 21.50 -11.16 6.03
C GLY A 166 21.52 -11.46 7.54
N GLY A 167 21.88 -12.68 7.97
CA GLY A 167 21.82 -13.05 9.40
C GLY A 167 20.41 -12.86 9.97
N ASP A 168 20.28 -11.96 10.96
CA ASP A 168 19.01 -11.61 11.60
C ASP A 168 18.14 -10.65 10.75
N PHE A 169 18.70 -10.03 9.71
CA PHE A 169 17.92 -9.24 8.76
C PHE A 169 16.96 -10.16 8.01
N TRP A 170 15.67 -9.82 8.02
CA TRP A 170 14.65 -10.57 7.29
C TRP A 170 14.26 -9.79 6.03
N PRO A 171 14.38 -10.39 4.84
CA PRO A 171 14.09 -9.68 3.60
C PRO A 171 12.60 -9.35 3.47
N TYR A 172 12.30 -8.29 2.75
CA TYR A 172 10.95 -7.76 2.64
C TYR A 172 10.70 -7.04 1.32
N SER A 173 9.43 -6.96 0.95
CA SER A 173 8.90 -6.12 -0.11
C SER A 173 8.24 -4.87 0.48
N LEU A 174 8.29 -3.77 -0.24
CA LEU A 174 7.67 -2.50 0.11
C LEU A 174 6.64 -2.14 -0.96
N TYR A 175 5.51 -1.64 -0.49
CA TYR A 175 4.36 -1.25 -1.30
C TYR A 175 3.89 0.14 -0.90
N GLN A 176 3.39 0.90 -1.87
CA GLN A 176 2.84 2.24 -1.67
C GLN A 176 1.40 2.28 -2.19
N TYR A 177 0.50 2.88 -1.43
CA TYR A 177 -0.85 3.14 -1.89
C TYR A 177 -0.85 4.15 -3.04
N GLU A 178 -1.55 3.81 -4.12
CA GLU A 178 -1.75 4.65 -5.31
C GLU A 178 -3.24 5.05 -5.40
N PRO A 179 -3.59 6.33 -5.14
CA PRO A 179 -4.97 6.79 -5.12
C PRO A 179 -5.71 6.63 -6.45
N ASP A 180 -5.02 6.75 -7.59
CA ASP A 180 -5.64 6.68 -8.91
C ASP A 180 -6.21 5.30 -9.23
N SER A 181 -5.58 4.23 -8.72
CA SER A 181 -6.03 2.84 -8.92
C SER A 181 -6.68 2.22 -7.69
N ASP A 182 -6.74 2.96 -6.58
CA ASP A 182 -7.19 2.51 -5.27
C ASP A 182 -6.55 1.17 -4.86
N SER A 183 -5.22 1.08 -4.98
CA SER A 183 -4.47 -0.16 -4.76
C SER A 183 -3.04 0.09 -4.33
N TYR A 184 -2.39 -0.93 -3.78
CA TYR A 184 -0.98 -0.86 -3.43
C TYR A 184 -0.09 -1.29 -4.60
N VAL A 185 0.82 -0.42 -5.00
CA VAL A 185 1.85 -0.68 -6.02
C VAL A 185 3.17 -1.06 -5.36
N PHE A 186 3.93 -1.94 -6.00
CA PHE A 186 5.26 -2.33 -5.51
C PHE A 186 6.28 -1.24 -5.83
N VAL A 187 7.09 -0.89 -4.84
CA VAL A 187 8.14 0.13 -4.99
C VAL A 187 9.55 -0.45 -4.86
N GLY A 188 9.68 -1.61 -4.22
CA GLY A 188 10.94 -2.35 -4.20
C GLY A 188 10.94 -3.47 -3.17
N MET A 189 11.99 -4.27 -3.19
CA MET A 189 12.26 -5.28 -2.18
C MET A 189 13.72 -5.24 -1.76
N VAL A 190 13.96 -5.68 -0.53
CA VAL A 190 15.27 -5.58 0.11
C VAL A 190 15.68 -6.92 0.70
N ASP A 191 16.91 -7.31 0.38
CA ASP A 191 17.66 -8.34 1.12
C ASP A 191 18.97 -7.73 1.63
N ALA A 192 19.69 -8.46 2.48
CA ALA A 192 20.97 -8.02 3.01
C ALA A 192 21.98 -9.16 3.08
N TRP A 193 23.25 -8.79 3.26
CA TRP A 193 24.31 -9.69 3.63
C TRP A 193 24.96 -9.19 4.92
N ASP A 194 25.01 -10.05 5.94
CA ASP A 194 25.77 -9.86 7.17
C ASP A 194 27.19 -10.40 7.00
N LYS A 195 28.20 -9.57 7.25
CA LYS A 195 29.62 -9.94 7.23
C LYS A 195 29.97 -11.10 8.16
N ASN A 196 29.21 -11.30 9.23
CA ASN A 196 29.41 -12.38 10.19
C ASN A 196 28.79 -13.70 9.74
N TYR A 197 28.02 -13.70 8.64
CA TYR A 197 27.53 -14.93 8.06
C TYR A 197 28.71 -15.75 7.53
N LEU A 198 28.90 -16.93 8.12
CA LEU A 198 30.06 -17.80 7.85
C LEU A 198 29.97 -18.55 6.51
N GLY A 199 28.84 -18.45 5.81
CA GLY A 199 28.68 -18.95 4.44
C GLY A 199 28.98 -17.85 3.41
N GLY A 200 29.48 -18.23 2.24
CA GLY A 200 29.39 -17.36 1.06
C GLY A 200 27.96 -17.37 0.51
N ASP A 201 27.70 -16.53 -0.49
CA ASP A 201 26.47 -16.65 -1.29
C ASP A 201 26.40 -18.01 -2.04
N ASN A 202 25.33 -18.22 -2.81
CA ASN A 202 25.16 -19.43 -3.63
C ASN A 202 26.31 -19.64 -4.65
N HIS A 203 27.08 -18.60 -4.94
CA HIS A 203 28.24 -18.60 -5.82
C HIS A 203 29.57 -18.67 -5.05
N LYS A 204 29.53 -18.77 -3.72
CA LYS A 204 30.67 -18.76 -2.78
C LYS A 204 31.51 -17.48 -2.87
N ASN A 205 30.88 -16.37 -3.23
CA ASN A 205 31.51 -15.06 -3.14
C ASN A 205 31.77 -14.70 -1.67
N GLU A 206 32.77 -13.85 -1.46
CA GLU A 206 33.07 -13.26 -0.16
C GLU A 206 32.22 -12.00 0.07
N PHE A 207 32.02 -11.63 1.34
CA PHE A 207 31.33 -10.41 1.71
C PHE A 207 32.02 -9.16 1.10
N PRO A 208 31.28 -8.28 0.40
CA PRO A 208 31.84 -7.12 -0.31
C PRO A 208 32.24 -5.99 0.66
N SER A 209 33.37 -6.20 1.34
CA SER A 209 33.87 -5.27 2.38
C SER A 209 34.23 -3.88 1.85
N ASP A 210 34.47 -3.75 0.55
CA ASP A 210 34.69 -2.47 -0.09
C ASP A 210 33.40 -1.66 -0.27
N ILE A 211 32.22 -2.27 -0.21
CA ILE A 211 30.93 -1.57 -0.31
C ILE A 211 30.44 -1.08 1.06
N ASP A 212 30.72 -1.79 2.15
CA ASP A 212 30.41 -1.38 3.54
C ASP A 212 31.28 -0.19 3.99
N LYS A 213 31.02 1.00 3.45
CA LYS A 213 31.70 2.26 3.79
C LYS A 213 31.32 2.76 5.18
N SER A 214 30.09 2.48 5.60
CA SER A 214 29.58 2.81 6.92
C SER A 214 30.19 1.93 8.02
N GLY A 215 30.80 0.79 7.67
CA GLY A 215 31.43 -0.14 8.61
C GLY A 215 30.43 -0.82 9.53
N THR A 216 29.19 -1.00 9.06
CA THR A 216 28.09 -1.61 9.83
C THR A 216 28.22 -3.13 9.91
N GLY A 217 29.00 -3.73 9.01
CA GLY A 217 29.02 -5.17 8.79
C GLY A 217 27.86 -5.65 7.92
N PHE A 218 27.09 -4.75 7.30
CA PHE A 218 26.00 -5.08 6.38
C PHE A 218 26.17 -4.38 5.04
N VAL A 219 25.78 -5.09 3.99
CA VAL A 219 25.40 -4.49 2.70
C VAL A 219 23.98 -4.90 2.35
N TYR A 220 23.32 -4.10 1.53
CA TYR A 220 21.92 -4.30 1.18
C TYR A 220 21.76 -4.46 -0.32
N TYR A 221 20.70 -5.15 -0.73
CA TYR A 221 20.29 -5.31 -2.12
C TYR A 221 18.91 -4.71 -2.27
N ILE A 222 18.77 -3.69 -3.12
CA ILE A 222 17.49 -3.02 -3.38
C ILE A 222 17.08 -3.38 -4.80
N MET A 223 15.91 -4.00 -4.96
CA MET A 223 15.41 -4.50 -6.24
C MET A 223 14.04 -3.89 -6.53
N GLU A 224 13.95 -3.06 -7.57
CA GLU A 224 12.74 -2.28 -7.90
C GLU A 224 11.86 -2.91 -8.99
N ASP A 225 12.33 -3.97 -9.66
CA ASP A 225 11.66 -4.63 -10.79
C ASP A 225 11.03 -5.98 -10.45
N ARG A 226 10.93 -6.32 -9.15
CA ARG A 226 10.45 -7.63 -8.62
C ARG A 226 11.30 -8.83 -9.05
N GLU A 227 12.45 -8.62 -9.65
CA GLU A 227 13.43 -9.66 -9.96
C GLU A 227 14.47 -9.72 -8.84
N TYR A 228 14.81 -10.93 -8.39
CA TYR A 228 15.85 -11.08 -7.38
C TYR A 228 17.23 -10.84 -8.01
N ASP A 229 17.93 -9.80 -7.56
CA ASP A 229 19.28 -9.44 -8.00
C ASP A 229 20.17 -9.10 -6.79
N ASN A 230 21.22 -9.88 -6.60
CA ASN A 230 22.24 -9.68 -5.57
C ASN A 230 23.61 -9.22 -6.12
N SER A 231 23.65 -8.73 -7.36
CA SER A 231 24.89 -8.29 -8.02
C SER A 231 25.25 -6.83 -7.75
N HIS A 232 24.32 -6.04 -7.24
CA HIS A 232 24.48 -4.60 -6.96
C HIS A 232 24.27 -4.29 -5.46
N PRO A 233 25.20 -4.71 -4.57
CA PRO A 233 25.11 -4.35 -3.16
C PRO A 233 25.32 -2.83 -2.97
N VAL A 234 24.62 -2.28 -1.98
CA VAL A 234 24.77 -0.88 -1.54
C VAL A 234 25.16 -0.79 -0.08
N ASP A 235 25.79 0.32 0.29
CA ASP A 235 26.11 0.63 1.68
C ASP A 235 24.85 0.85 2.53
N ALA A 236 24.98 0.73 3.85
CA ALA A 236 23.89 1.02 4.78
C ALA A 236 23.32 2.44 4.62
N SER A 237 24.16 3.44 4.34
CA SER A 237 23.70 4.82 4.14
C SER A 237 22.73 4.96 2.97
N GLU A 238 23.06 4.38 1.81
CA GLU A 238 22.20 4.36 0.61
C GLU A 238 20.90 3.60 0.87
N TYR A 239 20.96 2.48 1.58
CA TYR A 239 19.77 1.74 2.00
C TYR A 239 18.83 2.57 2.89
N TYR A 240 19.37 3.25 3.91
CA TYR A 240 18.54 4.09 4.77
C TYR A 240 18.02 5.33 4.05
N GLU A 241 18.77 5.90 3.11
CA GLU A 241 18.27 6.99 2.25
C GLU A 241 17.06 6.53 1.41
N TRP A 242 17.16 5.37 0.75
CA TRP A 242 16.05 4.78 0.01
C TRP A 242 14.84 4.49 0.91
N LEU A 243 15.05 3.85 2.06
CA LEU A 243 13.97 3.51 2.99
C LEU A 243 13.27 4.77 3.54
N ASN A 244 14.05 5.82 3.85
CA ASN A 244 13.53 7.09 4.36
C ASN A 244 12.75 7.88 3.30
N ALA A 245 13.01 7.65 2.00
CA ALA A 245 12.21 8.26 0.94
C ALA A 245 10.76 7.74 0.93
N TYR A 246 10.52 6.52 1.41
CA TYR A 246 9.19 5.92 1.48
C TYR A 246 8.57 5.99 2.87
N ILE A 247 9.26 5.51 3.91
CA ILE A 247 8.71 5.46 5.28
C ILE A 247 8.91 6.81 5.99
N GLY A 248 10.09 7.41 5.86
CA GLY A 248 10.42 8.68 6.50
C GLY A 248 10.10 8.69 8.00
N ASN A 249 9.23 9.60 8.43
CA ASN A 249 8.78 9.73 9.83
C ASN A 249 7.43 9.05 10.10
N ALA A 250 6.94 8.21 9.19
CA ALA A 250 5.68 7.52 9.33
C ALA A 250 5.69 6.56 10.53
N SER A 251 4.55 6.43 11.18
CA SER A 251 4.37 5.52 12.32
C SER A 251 3.75 4.20 11.86
N GLU A 252 4.20 3.10 12.44
CA GLU A 252 3.57 1.80 12.24
C GLU A 252 2.16 1.79 12.85
N ILE A 253 1.16 1.43 12.06
CA ILE A 253 -0.23 1.28 12.50
C ILE A 253 -0.35 -0.01 13.31
N GLN A 254 -0.83 0.10 14.55
CA GLN A 254 -1.10 -1.05 15.40
C GLN A 254 -2.46 -1.65 15.08
N ILE A 255 -2.46 -2.72 14.26
CA ILE A 255 -3.67 -3.44 13.88
C ILE A 255 -4.19 -4.28 15.05
N LYS A 256 -5.51 -4.21 15.31
CA LYS A 256 -6.16 -4.92 16.42
C LYS A 256 -6.86 -6.17 15.91
N TYR A 257 -6.06 -7.06 15.33
CA TYR A 257 -6.56 -8.30 14.78
C TYR A 257 -7.44 -9.10 15.75
N MET A 258 -8.63 -9.47 15.27
CA MET A 258 -9.56 -10.37 15.92
C MET A 258 -9.47 -11.77 15.32
N ASP A 259 -9.83 -12.79 16.12
CA ASP A 259 -10.04 -14.15 15.61
C ASP A 259 -11.23 -14.18 14.63
N LEU A 260 -11.13 -14.98 13.57
CA LEU A 260 -12.16 -15.15 12.54
C LEU A 260 -13.34 -15.98 13.05
N THR A 261 -14.04 -15.50 14.08
CA THR A 261 -15.24 -16.14 14.64
C THR A 261 -16.50 -15.44 14.15
N GLU A 262 -17.61 -16.16 14.09
CA GLU A 262 -18.93 -15.57 13.79
C GLU A 262 -19.29 -14.44 14.79
N GLU A 263 -18.88 -14.58 16.06
CA GLU A 263 -19.08 -13.56 17.08
C GLU A 263 -18.33 -12.26 16.74
N ASN A 264 -17.04 -12.33 16.42
CA ASN A 264 -16.26 -11.14 16.07
C ASN A 264 -16.73 -10.53 14.76
N ILE A 265 -17.13 -11.34 13.77
CA ILE A 265 -17.72 -10.86 12.51
C ILE A 265 -19.02 -10.09 12.77
N SER A 266 -19.84 -10.53 13.73
CA SER A 266 -21.08 -9.82 14.08
C SER A 266 -20.83 -8.47 14.75
N GLN A 267 -19.66 -8.26 15.36
CA GLN A 267 -19.31 -7.01 16.04
C GLN A 267 -19.02 -5.87 15.05
N ILE A 268 -18.33 -6.15 13.94
CA ILE A 268 -18.02 -5.11 12.93
C ILE A 268 -19.27 -4.56 12.23
N ARG A 269 -20.34 -5.36 12.14
CA ARG A 269 -21.61 -4.93 11.52
C ARG A 269 -22.35 -3.87 12.32
N ASN A 270 -22.09 -3.77 13.63
CA ASN A 270 -22.87 -2.90 14.51
C ASN A 270 -22.24 -1.51 14.71
N GLY A 271 -21.11 -1.23 14.06
CA GLY A 271 -20.32 -0.01 14.26
C GLY A 271 -19.73 0.06 15.67
N SER A 272 -18.44 0.40 15.78
CA SER A 272 -17.87 0.82 17.08
C SER A 272 -18.24 2.26 17.39
#